data_AF-A0A924D4G5-F1
#
_entry.id   AF-A0A924D4G5-F1
#
_cell.length_a   1.000
_cell.length_b   1.000
_cell.length_c   1.000
_cell.angle_alpha   90.00
_cell.angle_beta   90.00
_cell.angle_gamma   90.00
#
_symmetry.space_group_name_H-M   'P 1'
#
loop_
_entity.id
_entity.type
_entity.pdbx_description
1 polymer ?
#
loop_
_entity_poly.entity_id
_entity_poly.type
_entity_poly.pdbx_seq_one_letter_code
_entity_poly.pdbx_strand_id
1 'polypeptide(L)'
;MNKNLIHSEIKISFDNDFITRFYNVSPAQIKLLRDLAIRMYGKIDKVLLRKLEKLSKENPNLPQIKNYITVAYNMLGNVAKSIEINDQLLKDFPDYLHARLNAANHYIHRGEPDKALIFLGENLDLKESFPTRTEFHFTEVQGFYFTTVIYAIAKKDL
;
A
#
# COMPACT_ATOMS: atom_id res chain seq x y z
N MET A 1 -21.93 -12.46 -9.06
CA MET A 1 -21.52 -13.57 -8.17
C MET A 1 -20.37 -13.07 -7.30
N ASN A 2 -20.63 -12.83 -6.01
CA ASN A 2 -19.58 -12.51 -5.04
C ASN A 2 -18.90 -13.82 -4.66
N LYS A 3 -17.75 -14.13 -5.29
CA LYS A 3 -16.91 -15.26 -4.88
C LYS A 3 -15.99 -14.78 -3.78
N ASN A 4 -16.49 -14.77 -2.54
CA ASN A 4 -15.62 -14.65 -1.37
C ASN A 4 -14.90 -15.99 -1.23
N LEU A 5 -13.59 -16.01 -1.46
CA LEU A 5 -12.72 -17.12 -1.08
C LEU A 5 -12.31 -16.89 0.38
N ILE A 6 -12.70 -17.79 1.28
CA ILE A 6 -12.24 -17.79 2.67
C ILE A 6 -10.97 -18.64 2.69
N HIS A 7 -9.82 -17.97 2.76
CA HIS A 7 -8.59 -18.57 3.26
C HIS A 7 -8.34 -17.88 4.61
N SER A 8 -8.01 -18.63 5.67
CA SER A 8 -7.57 -18.07 6.97
C SER A 8 -8.42 -16.91 7.54
N GLU A 9 -9.67 -17.12 7.96
CA GLU A 9 -10.51 -16.11 8.66
C GLU A 9 -10.65 -14.72 8.01
N ILE A 10 -10.16 -14.51 6.80
CA ILE A 10 -10.18 -13.24 6.08
C ILE A 10 -11.10 -13.33 4.87
N LYS A 11 -11.86 -12.25 4.66
CA LYS A 11 -12.67 -12.05 3.47
C LYS A 11 -11.89 -11.22 2.45
N ILE A 12 -11.84 -11.70 1.21
CA ILE A 12 -11.19 -10.98 0.11
C ILE A 12 -12.25 -10.27 -0.73
N SER A 13 -12.13 -8.95 -0.84
CA SER A 13 -12.98 -8.09 -1.66
C SER A 13 -12.32 -7.75 -2.99
N PHE A 14 -13.09 -7.84 -4.06
CA PHE A 14 -12.72 -7.36 -5.40
C PHE A 14 -13.39 -6.03 -5.75
N ASP A 15 -14.06 -5.42 -4.79
CA ASP A 15 -14.67 -4.11 -4.95
C ASP A 15 -13.56 -3.05 -4.95
N ASN A 16 -13.34 -2.41 -6.10
CA ASN A 16 -12.31 -1.38 -6.25
C ASN A 16 -12.53 -0.16 -5.32
N ASP A 17 -13.74 0.02 -4.79
CA ASP A 17 -14.03 1.07 -3.80
C ASP A 17 -13.92 0.57 -2.36
N PHE A 18 -13.59 -0.70 -2.13
CA PHE A 18 -13.47 -1.27 -0.81
C PHE A 18 -12.55 -0.44 0.08
N ILE A 19 -11.31 -0.21 -0.40
CA ILE A 19 -10.30 0.57 0.33
C ILE A 19 -10.83 1.97 0.60
N THR A 20 -11.54 2.57 -0.35
CA THR A 20 -12.00 3.96 -0.22
C THR A 20 -13.13 4.10 0.80
N ARG A 21 -14.01 3.10 0.94
CA ARG A 21 -15.08 3.09 1.96
C ARG A 21 -14.58 3.13 3.40
N PHE A 22 -13.35 2.66 3.69
CA PHE A 22 -12.75 2.78 5.03
C PHE A 22 -12.41 4.21 5.44
N TYR A 23 -12.24 5.11 4.46
CA TYR A 23 -11.76 6.47 4.71
C TYR A 23 -12.85 7.54 4.58
N ASN A 24 -14.12 7.12 4.66
CA ASN A 24 -15.29 8.00 4.65
C ASN A 24 -15.25 9.04 3.51
N VAL A 25 -15.01 8.54 2.30
CA VAL A 25 -14.77 9.37 1.11
C VAL A 25 -16.06 9.78 0.41
N SER A 26 -16.06 10.93 -0.25
CA SER A 26 -17.18 11.37 -1.10
C SER A 26 -17.20 10.65 -2.46
N PRO A 27 -18.34 10.61 -3.18
CA PRO A 27 -18.38 10.08 -4.54
C PRO A 27 -17.38 10.74 -5.51
N ALA A 28 -17.13 12.04 -5.33
CA ALA A 28 -16.12 12.77 -6.10
C ALA A 28 -14.71 12.27 -5.81
N GLN A 29 -14.40 11.99 -4.54
CA GLN A 29 -13.11 11.40 -4.14
C GLN A 29 -12.95 9.96 -4.63
N ILE A 30 -14.01 9.15 -4.63
CA ILE A 30 -13.98 7.81 -5.24
C ILE A 30 -13.61 7.91 -6.72
N LYS A 31 -14.29 8.78 -7.47
CA LYS A 31 -13.99 9.00 -8.89
C LYS A 31 -12.55 9.45 -9.09
N LEU A 32 -12.09 10.43 -8.29
CA LEU A 32 -10.71 10.91 -8.32
C LEU A 32 -9.71 9.76 -8.12
N LEU A 33 -9.91 8.93 -7.10
CA LEU A 33 -9.01 7.82 -6.78
C LEU A 33 -8.98 6.77 -7.90
N ARG A 34 -10.12 6.48 -8.54
CA ARG A 34 -10.16 5.59 -9.73
C ARG A 34 -9.38 6.17 -10.90
N ASP A 35 -9.57 7.45 -11.20
CA ASP A 35 -8.86 8.13 -12.30
C ASP A 35 -7.34 8.15 -12.04
N LEU A 36 -6.93 8.36 -10.78
CA LEU A 36 -5.53 8.30 -10.38
C LEU A 36 -4.97 6.87 -10.47
N ALA A 37 -5.71 5.86 -10.03
CA ALA A 37 -5.28 4.46 -10.11
C ALA A 37 -4.96 4.07 -11.56
N ILE A 38 -5.85 4.40 -12.51
CA ILE A 38 -5.61 4.18 -13.95
C ILE A 38 -4.35 4.94 -14.40
N ARG A 39 -4.20 6.20 -13.99
CA ARG A 39 -3.05 7.02 -14.37
C ARG A 39 -1.73 6.46 -13.83
N MET A 40 -1.74 5.82 -12.66
CA MET A 40 -0.56 5.20 -12.05
C MET A 40 -0.06 3.97 -12.81
N TYR A 41 -0.90 3.30 -13.60
CA TYR A 41 -0.46 2.24 -14.54
C TYR A 41 0.20 2.80 -15.80
N GLY A 42 0.05 4.10 -16.07
CA GLY A 42 0.68 4.77 -17.20
C GLY A 42 2.08 5.28 -16.87
N LYS A 43 2.58 6.21 -17.72
CA LYS A 43 3.86 6.88 -17.49
C LYS A 43 3.79 7.74 -16.23
N ILE A 44 4.65 7.40 -15.27
CA ILE A 44 4.92 8.23 -14.09
C ILE A 44 6.02 9.24 -14.45
N ASP A 45 5.69 10.51 -14.33
CA ASP A 45 6.57 11.64 -14.62
C ASP A 45 6.41 12.77 -13.60
N LYS A 46 7.25 13.80 -13.72
CA LYS A 46 7.21 14.99 -12.85
C LYS A 46 5.90 15.78 -12.97
N VAL A 47 5.13 15.63 -14.04
CA VAL A 47 3.83 16.30 -14.20
C VAL A 47 2.80 15.60 -13.33
N LEU A 48 2.73 14.27 -13.38
CA LEU A 48 1.88 13.48 -12.51
C LEU A 48 2.24 13.68 -11.04
N LEU A 49 3.53 13.65 -10.69
CA LEU A 49 3.98 13.88 -9.32
C LEU A 49 3.49 15.22 -8.77
N ARG A 50 3.68 16.33 -9.50
CA ARG A 50 3.18 17.66 -9.08
C ARG A 50 1.66 17.70 -8.91
N LYS A 51 0.93 16.98 -9.77
CA LYS A 51 -0.53 16.84 -9.64
C LYS A 51 -0.89 16.10 -8.35
N LEU A 52 -0.22 14.98 -8.05
CA LEU A 52 -0.44 14.22 -6.83
C LEU A 52 -0.13 15.05 -5.57
N GLU A 53 0.97 15.80 -5.57
CA GLU A 53 1.33 16.68 -4.44
C GLU A 53 0.29 17.77 -4.18
N LYS A 54 -0.27 18.38 -5.23
CA LYS A 54 -1.38 19.32 -5.10
C LYS A 54 -2.62 18.63 -4.51
N LEU A 55 -3.01 17.50 -5.07
CA LEU A 55 -4.19 16.75 -4.63
C LEU A 55 -4.07 16.25 -3.18
N SER A 56 -2.86 15.91 -2.73
CA SER A 56 -2.58 15.48 -1.36
C SER A 56 -2.83 16.60 -0.35
N LYS A 57 -2.51 17.85 -0.71
CA LYS A 57 -2.82 19.02 0.13
C LYS A 57 -4.33 19.29 0.20
N GLU A 58 -5.04 19.07 -0.90
CA GLU A 58 -6.50 19.25 -1.00
C GLU A 58 -7.28 18.11 -0.32
N ASN A 59 -6.67 16.92 -0.22
CA ASN A 59 -7.30 15.71 0.31
C ASN A 59 -6.38 15.01 1.33
N PRO A 60 -6.06 15.66 2.47
CA PRO A 60 -5.08 15.13 3.43
C PRO A 60 -5.52 13.82 4.11
N ASN A 61 -6.82 13.51 4.06
CA ASN A 61 -7.43 12.31 4.62
C ASN A 61 -7.41 11.09 3.68
N LEU A 62 -6.87 11.22 2.45
CA LEU A 62 -6.79 10.13 1.48
C LEU A 62 -5.38 9.52 1.42
N PRO A 63 -5.10 8.45 2.20
CA PRO A 63 -3.77 7.84 2.25
C PRO A 63 -3.29 7.29 0.89
N GLN A 64 -4.22 6.94 -0.01
CA GLN A 64 -3.93 6.46 -1.36
C GLN A 64 -3.13 7.49 -2.17
N ILE A 65 -3.42 8.79 -2.02
CA ILE A 65 -2.72 9.84 -2.75
C ILE A 65 -1.27 9.95 -2.26
N LYS A 66 -1.05 9.94 -0.94
CA LYS A 66 0.31 9.89 -0.36
C LYS A 66 1.05 8.63 -0.80
N ASN A 67 0.39 7.48 -0.86
CA ASN A 67 0.98 6.25 -1.39
C ASN A 67 1.39 6.38 -2.86
N TYR A 68 0.57 7.01 -3.70
CA TYR A 68 0.95 7.28 -5.09
C TYR A 68 2.14 8.24 -5.20
N ILE A 69 2.25 9.22 -4.30
CA ILE A 69 3.44 10.09 -4.21
C ILE A 69 4.68 9.26 -3.84
N THR A 70 4.58 8.37 -2.85
CA THR A 70 5.66 7.43 -2.48
C THR A 70 6.12 6.63 -3.69
N VAL A 71 5.19 5.94 -4.37
CA VAL A 71 5.49 5.15 -5.59
C VAL A 71 6.09 6.02 -6.69
N ALA A 72 5.55 7.22 -6.92
CA ALA A 72 6.05 8.12 -7.95
C ALA A 72 7.48 8.58 -7.69
N TYR A 73 7.80 8.95 -6.45
CA TYR A 73 9.18 9.30 -6.08
C TYR A 73 10.13 8.12 -6.24
N ASN A 74 9.72 6.92 -5.84
CA ASN A 74 10.51 5.70 -6.01
C ASN A 74 10.81 5.42 -7.50
N MET A 75 9.79 5.46 -8.35
CA MET A 75 9.93 5.20 -9.80
C MET A 75 10.71 6.29 -10.54
N LEU A 76 10.75 7.51 -10.01
CA LEU A 76 11.60 8.59 -10.52
C LEU A 76 13.03 8.56 -9.95
N GLY A 77 13.38 7.53 -9.17
CA GLY A 77 14.70 7.33 -8.59
C GLY A 77 15.01 8.14 -7.33
N ASN A 78 14.06 8.93 -6.82
CA ASN A 78 14.23 9.68 -5.58
C ASN A 78 13.79 8.84 -4.37
N VAL A 79 14.59 7.82 -4.06
CA VAL A 79 14.31 6.85 -3.00
C VAL A 79 14.24 7.54 -1.62
N ALA A 80 15.11 8.52 -1.34
CA ALA A 80 15.10 9.25 -0.07
C ALA A 80 13.76 9.95 0.18
N LYS A 81 13.23 10.65 -0.84
CA LYS A 81 11.92 11.32 -0.72
C LYS A 81 10.77 10.32 -0.65
N SER A 82 10.86 9.20 -1.37
CA SER A 82 9.89 8.11 -1.25
C SER A 82 9.77 7.61 0.20
N ILE A 83 10.90 7.41 0.87
CA ILE A 83 10.93 6.95 2.28
C ILE A 83 10.31 8.02 3.18
N GLU A 84 10.76 9.28 3.07
CA GLU A 84 10.24 10.39 3.88
C GLU A 84 8.70 10.50 3.81
N ILE A 85 8.13 10.40 2.60
CA ILE A 85 6.67 10.45 2.40
C ILE A 85 5.99 9.20 2.96
N ASN A 86 6.59 8.03 2.80
CA ASN A 86 6.03 6.79 3.35
C ASN A 86 6.06 6.75 4.87
N ASP A 87 7.11 7.26 5.51
CA ASP A 87 7.24 7.34 6.96
C ASP A 87 6.18 8.28 7.54
N GLN A 88 5.94 9.43 6.89
CA GLN A 88 4.85 10.32 7.26
C GLN A 88 3.48 9.65 7.05
N LEU A 89 3.31 8.90 5.97
CA LEU A 89 2.07 8.15 5.71
C LEU A 89 1.82 7.06 6.77
N LEU A 90 2.86 6.33 7.18
CA LEU A 90 2.77 5.34 8.26
C LEU A 90 2.44 5.99 9.60
N LYS A 91 3.00 7.17 9.89
CA LYS A 91 2.69 7.92 11.11
C LYS A 91 1.23 8.38 11.14
N ASP A 92 0.73 8.87 10.02
CA ASP A 92 -0.63 9.40 9.90
C ASP A 92 -1.70 8.28 9.81
N PHE A 93 -1.33 7.15 9.20
CA PHE A 93 -2.22 6.02 8.93
C PHE A 93 -1.50 4.69 9.21
N PRO A 94 -1.28 4.33 10.48
CA PRO A 94 -0.48 3.15 10.86
C PRO A 94 -1.04 1.82 10.35
N ASP A 95 -2.36 1.74 10.17
CA ASP A 95 -3.06 0.56 9.66
C ASP A 95 -3.16 0.53 8.11
N TYR A 96 -2.62 1.53 7.41
CA TYR A 96 -2.64 1.56 5.96
C TYR A 96 -1.61 0.58 5.39
N LEU A 97 -2.12 -0.60 5.03
CA LEU A 97 -1.34 -1.77 4.64
C LEU A 97 -0.28 -1.49 3.57
N HIS A 98 -0.62 -0.74 2.53
CA HIS A 98 0.35 -0.43 1.46
C HIS A 98 1.57 0.35 1.96
N ALA A 99 1.43 1.22 2.96
CA ALA A 99 2.58 1.92 3.52
C ALA A 99 3.49 1.00 4.34
N ARG A 100 2.92 0.02 5.04
CA ARG A 100 3.69 -1.05 5.70
C ARG A 100 4.45 -1.89 4.69
N LEU A 101 3.81 -2.26 3.58
CA LEU A 101 4.47 -3.00 2.49
C LEU A 101 5.58 -2.20 1.82
N ASN A 102 5.40 -0.90 1.60
CA ASN A 102 6.47 -0.06 1.03
C ASN A 102 7.70 -0.04 1.95
N ALA A 103 7.51 0.07 3.27
CA ALA A 103 8.60 0.02 4.24
C ALA A 103 9.27 -1.36 4.29
N ALA A 104 8.49 -2.44 4.30
CA ALA A 104 9.01 -3.81 4.22
C ALA A 104 9.89 -4.01 2.97
N ASN A 105 9.37 -3.65 1.80
CA ASN A 105 10.09 -3.76 0.53
C ASN A 105 11.37 -2.90 0.53
N HIS A 106 11.35 -1.71 1.13
CA HIS A 106 12.54 -0.89 1.28
C HIS A 106 13.67 -1.62 2.01
N TYR A 107 13.38 -2.23 3.16
CA TYR A 107 14.37 -2.97 3.93
C TYR A 107 14.85 -4.24 3.22
N ILE A 108 13.94 -4.97 2.55
CA ILE A 108 14.29 -6.14 1.75
C ILE A 108 15.26 -5.76 0.63
N HIS A 109 14.96 -4.70 -0.14
CA HIS A 109 15.81 -4.23 -1.24
C HIS A 109 17.18 -3.70 -0.79
N ARG A 110 17.29 -3.27 0.47
CA ARG A 110 18.57 -2.85 1.07
C ARG A 110 19.41 -3.99 1.61
N GLY A 111 18.95 -5.23 1.52
CA GLY A 111 19.64 -6.38 2.11
C GLY A 111 19.51 -6.44 3.63
N GLU A 112 18.47 -5.79 4.18
CA GLU A 112 18.16 -5.79 5.61
C GLU A 112 16.79 -6.48 5.88
N PRO A 113 16.54 -7.70 5.36
CA PRO A 113 15.21 -8.31 5.36
C PRO A 113 14.62 -8.52 6.76
N ASP A 114 15.44 -8.75 7.79
CA ASP A 114 14.96 -8.91 9.17
C ASP A 114 14.17 -7.69 9.67
N LYS A 115 14.52 -6.48 9.21
CA LYS A 115 13.79 -5.26 9.57
C LYS A 115 12.40 -5.19 8.90
N ALA A 116 12.16 -5.97 7.86
CA ALA A 116 10.86 -6.03 7.20
C ALA A 116 9.79 -6.70 8.08
N LEU A 117 10.18 -7.59 9.02
CA LEU A 117 9.25 -8.26 9.94
C LEU A 117 8.48 -7.28 10.83
N ILE A 118 9.07 -6.13 11.16
CA ILE A 118 8.38 -5.05 11.90
C ILE A 118 7.10 -4.61 11.17
N PHE A 119 7.11 -4.68 9.83
CA PHE A 119 5.99 -4.25 8.99
C PHE A 119 5.14 -5.42 8.50
N LEU A 120 5.73 -6.61 8.31
CA LEU A 120 5.03 -7.82 7.82
C LEU A 120 4.43 -8.69 8.92
N GLY A 121 4.80 -8.47 10.17
CA GLY A 121 4.50 -9.38 11.28
C GLY A 121 5.44 -10.58 11.31
N GLU A 122 5.79 -11.06 12.50
CA GLU A 122 6.76 -12.16 12.69
C GLU A 122 6.32 -13.46 12.01
N ASN A 123 5.02 -13.76 12.08
CA ASN A 123 4.45 -14.98 11.50
C ASN A 123 4.13 -14.86 10.02
N LEU A 124 4.38 -13.69 9.40
CA LEU A 124 4.05 -13.41 8.00
C LEU A 124 2.58 -13.71 7.65
N ASP A 125 1.69 -13.58 8.63
CA ASP A 125 0.26 -13.78 8.49
C ASP A 125 -0.48 -12.44 8.41
N LEU A 126 -1.38 -12.33 7.43
CA LEU A 126 -2.09 -11.08 7.15
C LEU A 126 -3.11 -10.76 8.25
N LYS A 127 -3.81 -11.76 8.79
CA LYS A 127 -4.83 -11.55 9.82
C LYS A 127 -4.18 -11.16 11.14
N GLU A 128 -3.11 -11.84 11.54
CA GLU A 128 -2.36 -11.50 12.75
C GLU A 128 -1.72 -10.11 12.65
N SER A 129 -1.25 -9.73 11.46
CA SER A 129 -0.69 -8.40 11.20
C SER A 129 -1.70 -7.27 11.30
N PHE A 130 -2.98 -7.56 11.07
CA PHE A 130 -4.08 -6.59 11.08
C PHE A 130 -5.28 -7.16 11.85
N PRO A 131 -5.17 -7.32 13.19
CA PRO A 131 -6.09 -8.13 13.98
C PRO A 131 -7.51 -7.55 14.02
N THR A 132 -7.65 -6.23 13.89
CA THR A 132 -8.93 -5.50 13.87
C THR A 132 -9.67 -5.61 12.52
N ARG A 133 -9.02 -6.14 11.48
CA ARG A 133 -9.58 -6.24 10.12
C ARG A 133 -9.97 -7.69 9.81
N THR A 134 -11.15 -7.88 9.21
CA THR A 134 -11.63 -9.20 8.75
C THR A 134 -11.85 -9.23 7.24
N GLU A 135 -11.72 -8.09 6.57
CA GLU A 135 -11.86 -7.96 5.12
C GLU A 135 -10.69 -7.14 4.54
N PHE A 136 -10.20 -7.57 3.39
CA PHE A 136 -9.07 -6.97 2.69
C PHE A 136 -9.39 -6.89 1.20
N HIS A 137 -8.87 -5.87 0.53
CA HIS A 137 -8.94 -5.81 -0.93
C HIS A 137 -7.99 -6.84 -1.54
N PHE A 138 -8.32 -7.39 -2.72
CA PHE A 138 -7.47 -8.36 -3.38
C PHE A 138 -6.03 -7.85 -3.62
N THR A 139 -5.85 -6.55 -3.88
CA THR A 139 -4.51 -5.95 -4.07
C THR A 139 -3.71 -5.87 -2.78
N GLU A 140 -4.37 -5.74 -1.63
CA GLU A 140 -3.71 -5.79 -0.33
C GLU A 140 -3.19 -7.20 -0.05
N VAL A 141 -4.05 -8.20 -0.28
CA VAL A 141 -3.72 -9.62 -0.12
C VAL A 141 -2.57 -10.01 -1.06
N GLN A 142 -2.69 -9.66 -2.34
CA GLN A 142 -1.66 -9.91 -3.35
C GLN A 142 -0.34 -9.22 -2.96
N GLY A 143 -0.39 -7.94 -2.59
CA GLY A 143 0.82 -7.18 -2.23
C GLY A 143 1.51 -7.75 -1.00
N PHE A 144 0.73 -8.17 0.01
CA PHE A 144 1.25 -8.77 1.23
C PHE A 144 2.00 -10.07 0.91
N TYR A 145 1.32 -11.05 0.29
CA TYR A 145 1.94 -12.34 0.00
C TYR A 145 3.05 -12.26 -1.06
N PHE A 146 2.97 -11.33 -2.01
CA PHE A 146 4.10 -11.06 -2.89
C PHE A 146 5.32 -10.60 -2.08
N THR A 147 5.14 -9.65 -1.16
CA THR A 147 6.23 -9.13 -0.32
C THR A 147 6.80 -10.21 0.61
N THR A 148 5.97 -11.11 1.17
CA THR A 148 6.46 -12.21 2.02
C THR A 148 7.29 -13.23 1.22
N VAL A 149 6.93 -13.50 -0.03
CA VAL A 149 7.74 -14.33 -0.93
C VAL A 149 9.08 -13.66 -1.22
N ILE A 150 9.10 -12.36 -1.55
CA ILE A 150 10.36 -11.62 -1.76
C ILE A 150 11.22 -11.62 -0.48
N TYR A 151 10.61 -11.48 0.70
CA TYR A 151 11.30 -11.61 1.98
C TYR A 151 11.96 -12.99 2.14
N ALA A 152 11.23 -14.09 1.91
CA ALA A 152 11.77 -15.44 2.03
C ALA A 152 12.94 -15.69 1.06
N ILE A 153 12.83 -15.20 -0.19
CA ILE A 153 13.93 -15.22 -1.17
C ILE A 153 15.14 -14.46 -0.64
N ALA A 154 14.96 -13.26 -0.10
CA ALA A 154 16.05 -12.44 0.43
C ALA A 154 16.73 -13.09 1.64
N LYS A 155 15.98 -13.85 2.44
CA LYS A 155 16.50 -14.67 3.54
C LYS A 155 17.19 -15.97 3.10
N LYS A 156 16.95 -16.40 1.85
CA LYS A 156 17.31 -17.72 1.31
C LYS A 156 16.60 -18.89 2.01
N ASP A 157 15.41 -18.64 2.54
CA ASP A 157 14.60 -19.60 3.32
C ASP A 157 13.49 -20.23 2.46
N LEU A 158 13.81 -20.72 1.25
CA LEU A 158 12.87 -21.42 0.36
C LEU A 158 13.20 -22.91 0.19
#